data_AF-V5RH90-F1
#
_entry.id   AF-V5RH90-F1
#
_cell.length_a   1.000
_cell.length_b   1.000
_cell.length_c   1.000
_cell.angle_alpha   90.00
_cell.angle_beta   90.00
_cell.angle_gamma   90.00
#
_symmetry.space_group_name_H-M   'P 1'
#
loop_
_entity.id
_entity.type
_entity.pdbx_description
1 polymer ?
#
loop_
_entity_poly.entity_id
_entity_poly.type
_entity_poly.pdbx_seq_one_letter_code
_entity_poly.pdbx_strand_id
1 'polypeptide(L)'
;MENALNLNLKNSKQVKKEKKLAKKNEKKAIRYKPTKSITITFIYLFRLCMIAYWIIVPIFFALIFYYDPGVKPLFKYVVMVLFAKISIVDGEYIITNDVEKLASLLIWIITPSIWFVSFLLIYLFVYKPFFKKKTYGKRAYLAFRFFFWSILLTASIYIIWFSIDFLPHKPSEGIGNGFINPSDKYWSAAKENFSPWNGWMIFFQCIQAILLFFGIYTAIEADLIRRRKLDFNELFKSDINDRSIVNQVLEGRLEFGQYDSASLKKDLKELKTKMKEEEVERKIKQYEKEDALKATYKLNKKNGKAKKNTKL
;
A
#
# COMPACT_ATOMS: atom_id res chain seq x y z
N MET A 1 16.74 -57.75 29.94
CA MET A 1 15.52 -56.92 30.08
C MET A 1 15.71 -55.47 29.63
N GLU A 2 16.88 -54.84 29.79
CA GLU A 2 17.11 -53.42 29.41
C GLU A 2 16.94 -53.11 27.91
N ASN A 3 17.31 -54.03 27.01
CA ASN A 3 17.18 -53.80 25.56
C ASN A 3 15.72 -53.70 25.10
N ALA A 4 14.81 -54.48 25.70
CA ALA A 4 13.38 -54.43 25.40
C ALA A 4 12.74 -53.11 25.89
N LEU A 5 13.16 -52.62 27.05
CA LEU A 5 12.73 -51.34 27.62
C LEU A 5 13.19 -50.15 26.79
N ASN A 6 14.44 -50.17 26.30
CA ASN A 6 14.98 -49.14 25.42
C ASN A 6 14.32 -49.13 24.03
N LEU A 7 13.99 -50.29 23.46
CA LEU A 7 13.22 -50.39 22.21
C LEU A 7 11.80 -49.84 22.36
N ASN A 8 11.13 -50.14 23.48
CA ASN A 8 9.78 -49.65 23.76
C ASN A 8 9.74 -48.14 24.00
N LEU A 9 10.77 -47.59 24.66
CA LEU A 9 10.93 -46.14 24.84
C LEU A 9 11.24 -45.42 23.51
N LYS A 10 12.02 -46.03 22.62
CA LYS A 10 12.33 -45.49 21.28
C LYS A 10 11.08 -45.48 20.39
N ASN A 11 10.33 -46.59 20.38
CA ASN A 11 9.07 -46.72 19.64
C ASN A 11 8.00 -45.75 20.18
N SER A 12 7.85 -45.60 21.50
CA SER A 12 6.87 -44.65 22.07
C SER A 12 7.22 -43.18 21.80
N LYS A 13 8.52 -42.83 21.75
CA LYS A 13 8.99 -41.49 21.37
C LYS A 13 8.78 -41.21 19.88
N GLN A 14 8.98 -42.20 19.01
CA GLN A 14 8.65 -42.10 17.57
C GLN A 14 7.15 -41.94 17.35
N VAL A 15 6.31 -42.77 17.96
CA VAL A 15 4.84 -42.68 17.86
C VAL A 15 4.31 -41.35 18.41
N LYS A 16 4.88 -40.82 19.50
CA LYS A 16 4.53 -39.47 20.00
C LYS A 16 4.97 -38.35 19.05
N LYS A 17 6.11 -38.49 18.37
CA LYS A 17 6.58 -37.56 17.33
C LYS A 17 5.66 -37.59 16.11
N GLU A 18 5.29 -38.78 15.64
CA GLU A 18 4.40 -39.00 14.50
C GLU A 18 2.98 -38.48 14.79
N LYS A 19 2.41 -38.77 15.95
CA LYS A 19 1.12 -38.20 16.37
C LYS A 19 1.14 -36.67 16.48
N LYS A 20 2.26 -36.07 16.92
CA LYS A 20 2.44 -34.61 16.92
C LYS A 20 2.59 -34.04 15.51
N LEU A 21 3.25 -34.74 14.59
CA LEU A 21 3.36 -34.39 13.17
C LEU A 21 2.01 -34.49 12.46
N ALA A 22 1.25 -35.56 12.69
CA ALA A 22 -0.10 -35.74 12.16
C ALA A 22 -1.07 -34.65 12.66
N LYS A 23 -1.11 -34.37 13.97
CA LYS A 23 -1.90 -33.24 14.52
C LYS A 23 -1.47 -31.87 14.00
N LYS A 24 -0.19 -31.71 13.65
CA LYS A 24 0.33 -30.47 13.05
C LYS A 24 -0.09 -30.35 11.58
N ASN A 25 -0.14 -31.47 10.85
CA ASN A 25 -0.59 -31.52 9.46
C ASN A 25 -2.12 -31.35 9.36
N GLU A 26 -2.90 -31.96 10.25
CA GLU A 26 -4.34 -31.67 10.40
C GLU A 26 -4.60 -30.18 10.67
N LYS A 27 -3.90 -29.57 11.64
CA LYS A 27 -4.03 -28.13 11.92
C LYS A 27 -3.59 -27.23 10.74
N LYS A 28 -2.77 -27.74 9.82
CA LYS A 28 -2.39 -27.04 8.58
C LYS A 28 -3.43 -27.21 7.47
N ALA A 29 -3.98 -28.41 7.30
CA ALA A 29 -5.07 -28.70 6.37
C ALA A 29 -6.36 -27.92 6.72
N ILE A 30 -6.69 -27.81 8.00
CA ILE A 30 -7.86 -27.05 8.52
C ILE A 30 -7.76 -25.53 8.26
N ARG A 31 -6.56 -25.00 7.96
CA ARG A 31 -6.35 -23.55 7.74
C ARG A 31 -6.56 -23.09 6.31
N TYR A 32 -6.48 -23.99 5.32
CA TYR A 32 -6.78 -23.63 3.94
C TYR A 32 -8.29 -23.58 3.76
N LYS A 33 -8.83 -22.37 3.59
CA LYS A 33 -10.21 -22.16 3.14
C LYS A 33 -10.14 -21.44 1.80
N PRO A 34 -10.82 -21.92 0.76
CA PRO A 34 -10.86 -21.24 -0.52
C PRO A 34 -11.34 -19.81 -0.32
N THR A 35 -10.70 -18.86 -1.01
CA THR A 35 -11.06 -17.45 -0.92
C THR A 35 -12.50 -17.28 -1.38
N LYS A 36 -13.35 -16.70 -0.53
CA LYS A 36 -14.76 -16.47 -0.87
C LYS A 36 -14.86 -15.53 -2.07
N SER A 37 -15.82 -15.75 -2.96
CA SER A 37 -16.07 -14.89 -4.13
C SER A 37 -16.21 -13.40 -3.76
N ILE A 38 -16.89 -13.11 -2.65
CA ILE A 38 -17.02 -11.74 -2.11
C ILE A 38 -15.65 -11.08 -1.85
N THR A 39 -14.70 -11.84 -1.30
CA THR A 39 -13.34 -11.34 -1.04
C THR A 39 -12.60 -11.03 -2.35
N ILE A 40 -12.82 -11.84 -3.38
CA ILE A 40 -12.24 -11.63 -4.72
C ILE A 40 -12.80 -10.36 -5.36
N THR A 41 -14.12 -10.17 -5.35
CA THR A 41 -14.76 -8.95 -5.86
C THR A 41 -14.26 -7.71 -5.15
N PHE A 42 -14.13 -7.77 -3.82
CA PHE A 42 -13.60 -6.67 -3.02
C PHE A 42 -12.14 -6.34 -3.38
N ILE A 43 -11.32 -7.35 -3.69
CA ILE A 43 -9.94 -7.14 -4.16
C ILE A 43 -9.90 -6.42 -5.51
N TYR A 44 -10.76 -6.80 -6.45
CA TYR A 44 -10.84 -6.12 -7.75
C TYR A 44 -11.29 -4.67 -7.60
N LEU A 45 -12.29 -4.40 -6.76
CA LEU A 45 -12.77 -3.05 -6.50
C LEU A 45 -11.64 -2.16 -5.95
N PHE A 46 -10.91 -2.63 -4.92
CA PHE A 46 -9.79 -1.87 -4.35
C PHE A 46 -8.66 -1.60 -5.34
N ARG A 47 -8.40 -2.54 -6.25
CA ARG A 47 -7.41 -2.34 -7.33
C ARG A 47 -7.86 -1.28 -8.33
N LEU A 48 -9.15 -1.24 -8.67
CA LEU A 48 -9.71 -0.20 -9.53
C LEU A 48 -9.63 1.17 -8.84
N CYS A 49 -10.00 1.25 -7.56
CA CYS A 49 -9.84 2.47 -6.77
C CYS A 49 -8.37 2.92 -6.69
N MET A 50 -7.41 2.00 -6.59
CA MET A 50 -5.98 2.31 -6.56
C MET A 50 -5.47 2.87 -7.90
N ILE A 51 -6.01 2.38 -9.03
CA ILE A 51 -5.72 2.93 -10.37
C ILE A 51 -6.26 4.37 -10.45
N ALA A 52 -7.52 4.58 -10.08
CA ALA A 52 -8.15 5.90 -10.08
C ALA A 52 -7.38 6.87 -9.16
N TYR A 53 -7.01 6.43 -7.96
CA TYR A 53 -6.21 7.22 -7.01
C TYR A 53 -4.88 7.65 -7.62
N TRP A 54 -4.16 6.75 -8.31
CA TRP A 54 -2.88 7.07 -8.93
C TRP A 54 -2.98 8.17 -10.00
N ILE A 55 -4.07 8.21 -10.75
CA ILE A 55 -4.27 9.21 -11.82
C ILE A 55 -4.77 10.54 -11.24
N ILE A 56 -5.73 10.47 -10.31
CA ILE A 56 -6.47 11.64 -9.81
C ILE A 56 -5.66 12.47 -8.81
N VAL A 57 -4.94 11.82 -7.89
CA VAL A 57 -4.23 12.51 -6.80
C VAL A 57 -3.15 13.49 -7.28
N PRO A 58 -2.29 13.15 -8.26
CA PRO A 58 -1.33 14.11 -8.83
C PRO A 58 -1.96 15.40 -9.33
N ILE A 59 -3.14 15.31 -9.94
CA ILE A 59 -3.90 16.47 -10.45
C ILE A 59 -4.30 17.35 -9.27
N PHE A 60 -4.85 16.76 -8.21
CA PHE A 60 -5.22 17.51 -7.01
C PHE A 60 -4.02 18.17 -6.32
N PHE A 61 -2.85 17.53 -6.25
CA PHE A 61 -1.66 18.17 -5.69
C PHE A 61 -1.23 19.41 -6.47
N ALA A 62 -1.29 19.36 -7.80
CA ALA A 62 -0.98 20.52 -8.64
C ALA A 62 -2.03 21.63 -8.47
N LEU A 63 -3.32 21.28 -8.40
CA LEU A 63 -4.40 22.24 -8.14
C LEU A 63 -4.26 22.91 -6.77
N ILE A 64 -3.98 22.15 -5.72
CA ILE A 64 -3.74 22.68 -4.36
C ILE A 64 -2.59 23.67 -4.40
N PHE A 65 -1.45 23.31 -5.01
CA PHE A 65 -0.31 24.22 -5.07
C PHE A 65 -0.61 25.53 -5.82
N TYR A 66 -1.40 25.47 -6.90
CA TYR A 66 -1.66 26.63 -7.75
C TYR A 66 -2.81 27.53 -7.27
N TYR A 67 -3.85 26.94 -6.68
CA TYR A 67 -5.10 27.62 -6.32
C TYR A 67 -5.30 27.82 -4.81
N ASP A 68 -4.62 27.07 -3.93
CA ASP A 68 -4.85 27.23 -2.49
C ASP A 68 -4.39 28.62 -2.01
N PRO A 69 -5.28 29.40 -1.36
CA PRO A 69 -4.95 30.73 -0.88
C PRO A 69 -3.96 30.73 0.30
N GLY A 70 -3.64 29.59 0.92
CA GLY A 70 -2.59 29.48 1.93
C GLY A 70 -1.22 29.12 1.35
N VAL A 71 -1.14 28.02 0.60
CA VAL A 71 0.11 27.45 0.04
C VAL A 71 0.75 28.40 -0.94
N LYS A 72 -0.04 29.03 -1.82
CA LYS A 72 0.49 29.90 -2.87
C LYS A 72 1.17 31.13 -2.28
N PRO A 73 0.56 31.90 -1.35
CA PRO A 73 1.26 32.99 -0.65
C PRO A 73 2.43 32.51 0.18
N LEU A 74 2.32 31.35 0.86
CA LEU A 74 3.44 30.78 1.62
C LEU A 74 4.66 30.49 0.72
N PHE A 75 4.43 29.91 -0.46
CA PHE A 75 5.48 29.67 -1.45
C PHE A 75 6.10 30.98 -1.93
N LYS A 76 5.28 31.99 -2.26
CA LYS A 76 5.78 33.32 -2.65
C LYS A 76 6.59 33.98 -1.55
N TYR A 77 6.17 33.87 -0.30
CA TYR A 77 6.92 34.35 0.86
C TYR A 77 8.31 33.70 0.93
N VAL A 78 8.40 32.37 0.80
CA VAL A 78 9.68 31.66 0.80
C VAL A 78 10.59 32.12 -0.34
N VAL A 79 10.06 32.29 -1.55
CA VAL A 79 10.83 32.82 -2.69
C VAL A 79 11.34 34.24 -2.42
N MET A 80 10.50 35.09 -1.83
CA MET A 80 10.89 36.46 -1.47
C MET A 80 12.01 36.46 -0.42
N VAL A 81 11.90 35.66 0.64
CA VAL A 81 12.94 35.58 1.69
C VAL A 81 14.29 35.09 1.15
N LEU A 82 14.27 34.15 0.18
CA LEU A 82 15.50 33.55 -0.35
C LEU A 82 16.18 34.38 -1.44
N PHE A 83 15.41 35.07 -2.28
CA PHE A 83 15.93 35.69 -3.51
C PHE A 83 15.77 37.22 -3.56
N ALA A 84 14.92 37.82 -2.72
CA ALA A 84 14.76 39.27 -2.72
C ALA A 84 15.94 39.96 -2.04
N LYS A 85 16.58 40.89 -2.77
CA LYS A 85 17.40 41.93 -2.18
C LYS A 85 16.54 43.17 -2.02
N ILE A 86 16.17 43.46 -0.79
CA ILE A 86 15.38 44.64 -0.44
C ILE A 86 16.38 45.78 -0.20
N SER A 87 16.34 46.81 -1.04
CA SER A 87 17.05 48.07 -0.80
C SER A 87 16.05 49.16 -0.43
N ILE A 88 16.40 49.98 0.55
CA ILE A 88 15.61 51.15 0.91
C ILE A 88 16.23 52.34 0.19
N VAL A 89 15.49 52.96 -0.72
CA VAL A 89 15.89 54.18 -1.42
C VAL A 89 14.80 55.21 -1.18
N ASP A 90 15.17 56.37 -0.62
CA ASP A 90 14.24 57.47 -0.31
C ASP A 90 13.01 57.09 0.54
N GLY A 91 13.17 56.11 1.44
CA GLY A 91 12.10 55.60 2.29
C GLY A 91 11.15 54.62 1.59
N GLU A 92 11.35 54.33 0.31
CA GLU A 92 10.63 53.29 -0.42
C GLU A 92 11.42 51.97 -0.44
N TYR A 93 10.70 50.86 -0.27
CA TYR A 93 11.26 49.53 -0.48
C TYR A 93 11.35 49.26 -1.98
N ILE A 94 12.53 49.45 -2.56
CA ILE A 94 12.80 49.05 -3.94
C ILE A 94 13.25 47.59 -3.91
N ILE A 95 12.43 46.69 -4.48
CA ILE A 95 12.88 45.34 -4.80
C ILE A 95 13.81 45.49 -6.01
N THR A 96 15.11 45.27 -5.82
CA THR A 96 16.12 45.49 -6.87
C THR A 96 16.00 44.51 -8.05
N ASN A 97 15.07 43.56 -8.00
CA ASN A 97 14.79 42.59 -9.04
C ASN A 97 13.28 42.35 -9.14
N ASP A 98 12.81 41.94 -10.32
CA ASP A 98 11.45 41.49 -10.63
C ASP A 98 11.07 40.17 -9.90
N VAL A 99 11.40 40.04 -8.60
CA VAL A 99 11.26 38.80 -7.80
C VAL A 99 9.81 38.39 -7.65
N GLU A 100 8.86 39.35 -7.67
CA GLU A 100 7.43 39.03 -7.68
C GLU A 100 6.99 38.36 -8.99
N LYS A 101 7.53 38.85 -10.13
CA LYS A 101 7.31 38.20 -11.44
C LYS A 101 8.00 36.84 -11.47
N LEU A 102 9.21 36.74 -10.93
CA LEU A 102 9.94 35.46 -10.78
C LEU A 102 9.14 34.47 -9.95
N ALA A 103 8.60 34.86 -8.79
CA ALA A 103 7.80 33.98 -7.93
C ALA A 103 6.55 33.48 -8.64
N SER A 104 5.89 34.36 -9.40
CA SER A 104 4.71 34.00 -10.20
C SER A 104 5.07 33.05 -11.34
N LEU A 105 6.18 33.31 -12.04
CA LEU A 105 6.71 32.45 -13.09
C LEU A 105 7.14 31.07 -12.54
N LEU A 106 7.78 31.04 -11.37
CA LEU A 106 8.15 29.80 -10.68
C LEU A 106 6.91 28.97 -10.33
N ILE A 107 5.81 29.58 -9.89
CA ILE A 107 4.56 28.84 -9.64
C ILE A 107 4.06 28.18 -10.94
N TRP A 108 4.11 28.89 -12.06
CA TRP A 108 3.70 28.35 -13.37
C TRP A 108 4.59 27.19 -13.85
N ILE A 109 5.89 27.23 -13.58
CA ILE A 109 6.85 26.16 -13.96
C ILE A 109 6.79 24.97 -12.99
N ILE A 110 6.65 25.24 -11.70
CA ILE A 110 6.68 24.22 -10.64
C ILE A 110 5.35 23.45 -10.61
N THR A 111 4.22 24.07 -10.93
CA THR A 111 2.91 23.39 -10.90
C THR A 111 2.86 22.14 -11.79
N PRO A 112 3.21 22.18 -13.09
CA PRO A 112 3.31 20.98 -13.93
C PRO A 112 4.36 20.00 -13.42
N SER A 113 5.44 20.50 -12.84
CA SER A 113 6.50 19.66 -12.27
C SER A 113 6.00 18.87 -11.06
N ILE A 114 5.22 19.49 -10.17
CA ILE A 114 4.57 18.83 -9.02
C ILE A 114 3.63 17.73 -9.51
N TRP A 115 2.81 18.00 -10.54
CA TRP A 115 1.96 16.99 -11.14
C TRP A 115 2.77 15.78 -11.63
N PHE A 116 3.79 16.03 -12.45
CA PHE A 116 4.58 14.95 -13.04
C PHE A 116 5.39 14.16 -12.00
N VAL A 117 6.04 14.85 -11.07
CA VAL A 117 6.82 14.23 -9.99
C VAL A 117 5.92 13.43 -9.07
N SER A 118 4.77 13.98 -8.65
CA SER A 118 3.83 13.25 -7.79
C SER A 118 3.24 12.03 -8.50
N PHE A 119 2.92 12.13 -9.79
CA PHE A 119 2.48 10.99 -10.60
C PHE A 119 3.52 9.86 -10.63
N LEU A 120 4.80 10.19 -10.85
CA LEU A 120 5.90 9.22 -10.81
C LEU A 120 6.12 8.64 -9.41
N LEU A 121 6.10 9.46 -8.37
CA LEU A 121 6.29 9.01 -6.99
C LEU A 121 5.16 8.07 -6.56
N ILE A 122 3.91 8.42 -6.82
CA ILE A 122 2.75 7.56 -6.50
C ILE A 122 2.83 6.27 -7.32
N TYR A 123 3.24 6.34 -8.60
CA TYR A 123 3.46 5.14 -9.41
C TYR A 123 4.48 4.19 -8.75
N LEU A 124 5.66 4.70 -8.40
CA LEU A 124 6.79 3.89 -7.92
C LEU A 124 6.62 3.40 -6.48
N PHE A 125 6.05 4.21 -5.60
CA PHE A 125 6.00 3.93 -4.16
C PHE A 125 4.65 3.39 -3.69
N VAL A 126 3.55 3.67 -4.40
CA VAL A 126 2.20 3.26 -4.01
C VAL A 126 1.65 2.23 -5.00
N TYR A 127 1.41 2.63 -6.25
CA TYR A 127 0.74 1.81 -7.26
C TYR A 127 1.52 0.52 -7.59
N LYS A 128 2.73 0.62 -8.14
CA LYS A 128 3.53 -0.54 -8.56
C LYS A 128 3.76 -1.52 -7.40
N PRO A 129 4.12 -1.09 -6.18
CA PRO A 129 4.23 -1.98 -5.03
C PRO A 129 2.92 -2.66 -4.64
N PHE A 130 1.78 -1.96 -4.74
CA PHE A 130 0.45 -2.50 -4.45
C PHE A 130 0.06 -3.66 -5.36
N PHE A 131 0.52 -3.67 -6.62
CA PHE A 131 0.28 -4.80 -7.53
C PHE A 131 1.38 -5.87 -7.46
N LYS A 132 2.66 -5.48 -7.36
CA LYS A 132 3.80 -6.42 -7.48
C LYS A 132 4.12 -7.20 -6.20
N LYS A 133 3.85 -6.66 -5.01
CA LYS A 133 4.22 -7.34 -3.75
C LYS A 133 3.21 -8.43 -3.44
N LYS A 134 3.62 -9.71 -3.48
CA LYS A 134 2.71 -10.84 -3.18
C LYS A 134 2.98 -11.54 -1.83
N THR A 135 4.16 -11.34 -1.24
CA THR A 135 4.57 -12.03 -0.01
C THR A 135 4.15 -11.25 1.25
N TYR A 136 3.80 -11.95 2.33
CA TYR A 136 3.43 -11.38 3.64
C TYR A 136 4.34 -10.22 4.07
N GLY A 137 5.65 -10.45 4.21
CA GLY A 137 6.57 -9.43 4.73
C GLY A 137 6.62 -8.17 3.87
N LYS A 138 6.54 -8.32 2.54
CA LYS A 138 6.50 -7.17 1.62
C LYS A 138 5.18 -6.39 1.72
N ARG A 139 4.04 -7.08 1.89
CA ARG A 139 2.72 -6.47 2.09
C ARG A 139 2.61 -5.75 3.42
N ALA A 140 3.04 -6.39 4.51
CA ALA A 140 3.07 -5.76 5.84
C ALA A 140 3.94 -4.49 5.85
N TYR A 141 5.12 -4.54 5.22
CA TYR A 141 5.96 -3.35 5.09
C TYR A 141 5.34 -2.27 4.18
N LEU A 142 4.57 -2.65 3.15
CA LEU A 142 3.82 -1.70 2.33
C LEU A 142 2.71 -1.01 3.14
N ALA A 143 1.93 -1.78 3.90
CA ALA A 143 0.90 -1.24 4.79
C ALA A 143 1.50 -0.23 5.78
N PHE A 144 2.58 -0.60 6.46
CA PHE A 144 3.30 0.31 7.36
C PHE A 144 3.72 1.60 6.66
N ARG A 145 4.27 1.52 5.44
CA ARG A 145 4.62 2.71 4.67
C ARG A 145 3.43 3.62 4.39
N PHE A 146 2.27 3.06 4.06
CA PHE A 146 1.07 3.87 3.82
C PHE A 146 0.60 4.58 5.09
N PHE A 147 0.64 3.91 6.25
CA PHE A 147 0.39 4.56 7.54
C PHE A 147 1.41 5.66 7.84
N PHE A 148 2.69 5.34 7.74
CA PHE A 148 3.78 6.27 8.05
C PHE A 148 3.71 7.53 7.20
N TRP A 149 3.61 7.39 5.86
CA TRP A 149 3.60 8.54 4.97
C TRP A 149 2.34 9.40 5.13
N SER A 150 1.17 8.78 5.33
CA SER A 150 -0.06 9.51 5.56
C SER A 150 0.01 10.34 6.86
N ILE A 151 0.45 9.73 7.96
CA ILE A 151 0.60 10.43 9.24
C ILE A 151 1.65 11.53 9.13
N LEU A 152 2.80 11.26 8.50
CA LEU A 152 3.88 12.25 8.32
C LEU A 152 3.41 13.46 7.51
N LEU A 153 2.72 13.24 6.39
CA LEU A 153 2.24 14.32 5.54
C LEU A 153 1.14 15.13 6.22
N THR A 154 0.21 14.48 6.92
CA THR A 154 -0.79 15.20 7.73
C THR A 154 -0.13 16.00 8.84
N ALA A 155 0.78 15.40 9.61
CA ALA A 155 1.53 16.09 10.66
C ALA A 155 2.32 17.30 10.11
N SER A 156 2.89 17.18 8.91
CA SER A 156 3.63 18.28 8.27
C SER A 156 2.76 19.53 8.03
N ILE A 157 1.47 19.37 7.73
CA ILE A 157 0.54 20.50 7.59
C ILE A 157 0.41 21.25 8.91
N TYR A 158 0.19 20.52 10.01
CA TYR A 158 0.07 21.12 11.33
C TYR A 158 1.39 21.78 11.76
N ILE A 159 2.53 21.15 11.49
CA ILE A 159 3.84 21.74 11.78
C ILE A 159 4.01 23.05 11.02
N ILE A 160 3.69 23.10 9.73
CA ILE A 160 3.75 24.35 8.95
C ILE A 160 2.81 25.39 9.53
N TRP A 161 1.56 25.02 9.81
CA TRP A 161 0.56 25.93 10.38
C TRP A 161 1.03 26.57 11.69
N PHE A 162 1.54 25.78 12.64
CA PHE A 162 2.11 26.31 13.89
C PHE A 162 3.41 27.10 13.68
N SER A 163 4.17 26.80 12.63
CA SER A 163 5.46 27.44 12.38
C SER A 163 5.32 28.82 11.72
N ILE A 164 4.20 29.12 11.05
CA ILE A 164 4.02 30.39 10.32
C ILE A 164 4.21 31.61 11.22
N ASP A 165 3.74 31.55 12.46
CA ASP A 165 3.89 32.63 13.44
C ASP A 165 5.35 32.94 13.82
N PHE A 166 6.24 31.95 13.69
CA PHE A 166 7.66 32.08 14.02
C PHE A 166 8.53 32.42 12.80
N LEU A 167 7.93 32.54 11.61
CA LEU A 167 8.69 32.89 10.41
C LEU A 167 9.17 34.36 10.48
N PRO A 168 10.39 34.64 10.00
CA PRO A 168 10.96 35.98 10.06
C PRO A 168 10.13 36.96 9.23
N HIS A 169 9.43 37.87 9.90
CA HIS A 169 8.73 38.98 9.28
C HIS A 169 9.31 40.29 9.84
N LYS A 170 9.46 41.28 8.97
CA LYS A 170 9.83 42.64 9.38
C LYS A 170 8.58 43.48 9.19
N PRO A 171 7.84 43.80 10.26
CA PRO A 171 6.69 44.67 10.14
C PRO A 171 7.14 46.00 9.54
N SER A 172 6.33 46.60 8.68
CA SER A 172 6.56 47.89 8.03
C SER A 172 6.58 49.10 9.02
N GLU A 173 6.79 48.86 10.31
CA GLU A 173 6.86 49.89 11.33
C GLU A 173 8.05 50.83 11.05
N GLY A 174 7.74 52.04 10.59
CA GLY A 174 8.70 53.14 10.46
C GLY A 174 8.70 53.89 9.13
N ILE A 175 7.98 53.43 8.10
CA ILE A 175 7.89 54.17 6.83
C ILE A 175 6.51 54.83 6.74
N GLY A 176 6.45 56.12 7.08
CA GLY A 176 5.25 56.96 7.07
C GLY A 176 4.56 57.16 5.72
N ASN A 177 4.93 56.39 4.68
CA ASN A 177 4.51 56.59 3.29
C ASN A 177 3.59 55.46 2.74
N GLY A 178 3.08 54.56 3.58
CA GLY A 178 2.12 53.53 3.13
C GLY A 178 2.73 52.39 2.28
N PHE A 179 4.07 52.30 2.20
CA PHE A 179 4.74 51.23 1.49
C PHE A 179 4.83 49.95 2.33
N ILE A 180 4.06 48.95 1.94
CA ILE A 180 4.04 47.62 2.57
C ILE A 180 5.24 46.81 2.07
N ASN A 181 6.02 46.24 2.99
CA ASN A 181 7.08 45.30 2.64
C ASN A 181 6.45 44.09 1.89
N PRO A 182 6.86 43.80 0.63
CA PRO A 182 6.28 42.72 -0.18
C PRO A 182 6.37 41.35 0.48
N SER A 183 7.42 41.06 1.27
CA SER A 183 7.50 39.81 2.01
C SER A 183 6.44 39.72 3.12
N ASP A 184 6.15 40.84 3.78
CA ASP A 184 5.19 40.92 4.88
C ASP A 184 3.75 40.76 4.39
N LYS A 185 3.45 41.27 3.18
CA LYS A 185 2.18 41.03 2.48
C LYS A 185 1.93 39.54 2.26
N TYR A 186 2.94 38.79 1.77
CA TYR A 186 2.80 37.36 1.50
C TYR A 186 2.79 36.52 2.78
N TRP A 187 3.55 36.92 3.81
CA TRP A 187 3.50 36.30 5.13
C TRP A 187 2.14 36.48 5.79
N SER A 188 1.60 37.71 5.83
CA SER A 188 0.28 38.01 6.40
C SER A 188 -0.81 37.22 5.70
N ALA A 189 -0.79 37.18 4.36
CA ALA A 189 -1.74 36.39 3.59
C ALA A 189 -1.62 34.87 3.89
N ALA A 190 -0.39 34.35 4.06
CA ALA A 190 -0.18 32.96 4.44
C ALA A 190 -0.68 32.68 5.86
N LYS A 191 -0.44 33.56 6.82
CA LYS A 191 -0.90 33.44 8.21
C LYS A 191 -2.42 33.44 8.32
N GLU A 192 -3.10 34.27 7.54
CA GLU A 192 -4.56 34.36 7.56
C GLU A 192 -5.22 33.15 6.86
N ASN A 193 -4.66 32.69 5.73
CA ASN A 193 -5.34 31.73 4.86
C ASN A 193 -4.81 30.29 4.95
N PHE A 194 -3.58 30.08 5.43
CA PHE A 194 -3.05 28.73 5.65
C PHE A 194 -3.65 28.16 6.94
N SER A 195 -4.58 27.25 6.78
CA SER A 195 -5.22 26.55 7.89
C SER A 195 -5.43 25.08 7.52
N PRO A 196 -5.19 24.12 8.43
CA PRO A 196 -5.56 22.72 8.21
C PRO A 196 -7.05 22.56 7.87
N TRP A 197 -7.88 23.52 8.25
CA TRP A 197 -9.33 23.48 8.09
C TRP A 197 -9.82 24.17 6.81
N ASN A 198 -8.93 24.76 6.00
CA ASN A 198 -9.29 25.30 4.69
C ASN A 198 -9.68 24.14 3.74
N GLY A 199 -10.66 24.36 2.85
CA GLY A 199 -11.18 23.37 1.91
C GLY A 199 -10.10 22.61 1.13
N TRP A 200 -9.08 23.29 0.59
CA TRP A 200 -7.98 22.61 -0.12
C TRP A 200 -7.12 21.73 0.79
N MET A 201 -6.91 22.15 2.05
CA MET A 201 -6.19 21.35 3.05
C MET A 201 -7.01 20.16 3.52
N ILE A 202 -8.34 20.30 3.60
CA ILE A 202 -9.25 19.18 3.83
C ILE A 202 -9.16 18.17 2.68
N PHE A 203 -9.15 18.64 1.42
CA PHE A 203 -8.93 17.75 0.27
C PHE A 203 -7.60 17.00 0.36
N PHE A 204 -6.51 17.69 0.74
CA PHE A 204 -5.23 17.04 0.97
C PHE A 204 -5.31 15.96 2.07
N GLN A 205 -5.94 16.27 3.19
CA GLN A 205 -6.14 15.32 4.30
C GLN A 205 -7.01 14.12 3.88
N CYS A 206 -8.04 14.33 3.06
CA CYS A 206 -8.84 13.26 2.49
C CYS A 206 -7.99 12.32 1.61
N ILE A 207 -7.07 12.85 0.80
CA ILE A 207 -6.11 12.03 0.02
C ILE A 207 -5.25 11.16 0.95
N GLN A 208 -4.79 11.72 2.07
CA GLN A 208 -4.02 10.98 3.08
C GLN A 208 -4.87 9.93 3.81
N ALA A 209 -6.14 10.22 4.09
CA ALA A 209 -7.09 9.29 4.69
C ALA A 209 -7.39 8.10 3.77
N ILE A 210 -7.52 8.34 2.46
CA ILE A 210 -7.66 7.26 1.46
C ILE A 210 -6.40 6.39 1.45
N LEU A 211 -5.21 6.97 1.57
CA LEU A 211 -3.96 6.21 1.67
C LEU A 211 -3.92 5.34 2.94
N LEU A 212 -4.41 5.84 4.07
CA LEU A 212 -4.57 5.03 5.30
C LEU A 212 -5.51 3.85 5.07
N PHE A 213 -6.62 4.08 4.37
CA PHE A 213 -7.58 3.04 4.07
C PHE A 213 -6.96 1.94 3.18
N PHE A 214 -6.16 2.30 2.18
CA PHE A 214 -5.34 1.34 1.45
C PHE A 214 -4.31 0.62 2.34
N GLY A 215 -3.77 1.30 3.36
CA GLY A 215 -2.91 0.72 4.39
C GLY A 215 -3.62 -0.37 5.20
N ILE A 216 -4.81 -0.08 5.72
CA ILE A 216 -5.67 -1.02 6.45
C ILE A 216 -5.95 -2.24 5.58
N TYR A 217 -6.41 -2.01 4.35
CA TYR A 217 -6.68 -3.08 3.40
C TYR A 217 -5.44 -3.96 3.14
N THR A 218 -4.28 -3.34 2.88
CA THR A 218 -3.03 -4.07 2.63
C THR A 218 -2.59 -4.87 3.88
N ALA A 219 -2.87 -4.38 5.08
CA ALA A 219 -2.62 -5.10 6.33
C ALA A 219 -3.53 -6.33 6.47
N ILE A 220 -4.83 -6.19 6.12
CA ILE A 220 -5.77 -7.31 6.10
C ILE A 220 -5.32 -8.36 5.07
N GLU A 221 -4.93 -7.95 3.85
CA GLU A 221 -4.37 -8.85 2.85
C GLU A 221 -3.13 -9.58 3.38
N ALA A 222 -2.23 -8.86 4.05
CA ALA A 222 -1.05 -9.46 4.65
C ALA A 222 -1.42 -10.54 5.69
N ASP A 223 -2.39 -10.27 6.56
CA ASP A 223 -2.86 -11.26 7.54
C ASP A 223 -3.53 -12.46 6.86
N LEU A 224 -4.33 -12.25 5.81
CA LEU A 224 -4.95 -13.33 5.05
C LEU A 224 -3.90 -14.21 4.35
N ILE A 225 -2.84 -13.63 3.78
CA ILE A 225 -1.70 -14.37 3.22
C ILE A 225 -0.97 -15.14 4.33
N ARG A 226 -0.72 -14.51 5.49
CA ARG A 226 -0.08 -15.17 6.64
C ARG A 226 -0.89 -16.39 7.11
N ARG A 227 -2.21 -16.30 7.07
CA ARG A 227 -3.14 -17.38 7.42
C ARG A 227 -3.43 -18.36 6.27
N ARG A 228 -2.84 -18.17 5.08
CA ARG A 228 -3.07 -18.98 3.86
C ARG A 228 -4.53 -19.02 3.40
N LYS A 229 -5.26 -17.92 3.61
CA LYS A 229 -6.65 -17.74 3.16
C LYS A 229 -6.75 -16.98 1.83
N LEU A 230 -5.61 -16.51 1.31
CA LEU A 230 -5.50 -15.73 0.10
C LEU A 230 -4.26 -16.18 -0.68
N ASP A 231 -4.46 -16.68 -1.90
CA ASP A 231 -3.37 -16.98 -2.83
C ASP A 231 -3.55 -16.18 -4.13
N PHE A 232 -2.68 -15.17 -4.31
CA PHE A 232 -2.70 -14.33 -5.51
C PHE A 232 -2.24 -15.05 -6.77
N ASN A 233 -1.63 -16.24 -6.66
CA ASN A 233 -1.26 -17.02 -7.83
C ASN A 233 -2.46 -17.74 -8.44
N GLU A 234 -3.54 -17.93 -7.67
CA GLU A 234 -4.78 -18.57 -8.10
C GLU A 234 -5.74 -17.56 -8.76
N LEU A 235 -5.80 -16.34 -8.22
CA LEU A 235 -6.61 -15.22 -8.74
C LEU A 235 -6.33 -14.83 -10.20
N PHE A 236 -5.17 -15.20 -10.75
CA PHE A 236 -4.74 -14.88 -12.13
C PHE A 236 -4.48 -16.13 -12.98
N LYS A 237 -4.73 -17.33 -12.43
CA LYS A 237 -4.59 -18.62 -13.13
C LYS A 237 -5.93 -19.35 -13.31
N SER A 238 -7.07 -18.66 -13.17
CA SER A 238 -8.26 -19.22 -13.80
C SER A 238 -8.02 -19.12 -15.31
N ASP A 239 -7.60 -20.22 -15.92
CA ASP A 239 -7.55 -20.33 -17.37
C ASP A 239 -8.90 -19.85 -17.89
N ILE A 240 -8.89 -18.72 -18.62
CA ILE A 240 -10.09 -18.15 -19.25
C ILE A 240 -10.62 -19.11 -20.34
N ASN A 241 -9.86 -20.18 -20.65
CA ASN A 241 -10.26 -21.28 -21.52
C ASN A 241 -10.93 -22.47 -20.83
N ASP A 242 -11.25 -22.41 -19.54
CA ASP A 242 -12.10 -23.42 -18.89
C ASP A 242 -13.59 -23.22 -19.23
N ARG A 243 -13.94 -23.28 -20.52
CA ARG A 243 -15.15 -24.03 -20.88
C ARG A 243 -14.81 -25.49 -20.57
N SER A 244 -14.93 -25.83 -19.30
CA SER A 244 -14.51 -27.10 -18.73
C SER A 244 -14.89 -28.23 -19.67
N ILE A 245 -13.95 -29.11 -20.01
CA ILE A 245 -14.23 -30.37 -20.75
C ILE A 245 -15.43 -31.10 -20.12
N VAL A 246 -15.62 -30.94 -18.81
CA VAL A 246 -16.78 -31.44 -18.07
C VAL A 246 -18.08 -30.81 -18.55
N ASN A 247 -18.14 -29.49 -18.78
CA ASN A 247 -19.33 -28.83 -19.35
C ASN A 247 -19.61 -29.29 -20.80
N GLN A 248 -18.59 -29.46 -21.64
CA GLN A 248 -18.77 -29.96 -23.02
C GLN A 248 -19.19 -31.45 -23.06
N VAL A 249 -18.65 -32.28 -22.15
CA VAL A 249 -19.05 -33.69 -22.00
C VAL A 249 -20.45 -33.80 -21.40
N LEU A 250 -20.85 -32.87 -20.52
CA LEU A 250 -22.20 -32.81 -19.95
C LEU A 250 -23.23 -32.33 -20.96
N GLU A 251 -22.94 -31.30 -21.75
CA GLU A 251 -23.78 -30.84 -22.86
C GLU A 251 -23.97 -31.97 -23.87
N GLY A 252 -22.89 -32.66 -24.27
CA GLY A 252 -22.99 -33.82 -25.17
C GLY A 252 -23.82 -34.97 -24.58
N ARG A 253 -23.63 -35.34 -23.31
CA ARG A 253 -24.41 -36.44 -22.68
C ARG A 253 -25.90 -36.10 -22.48
N LEU A 254 -26.25 -34.83 -22.35
CA LEU A 254 -27.63 -34.34 -22.31
C LEU A 254 -28.27 -34.37 -23.71
N GLU A 255 -27.54 -33.95 -24.75
CA GLU A 255 -28.00 -33.97 -26.14
C GLU A 255 -28.25 -35.40 -26.66
N PHE A 256 -27.47 -36.39 -26.19
CA PHE A 256 -27.68 -37.80 -26.53
C PHE A 256 -28.73 -38.53 -25.67
N GLY A 257 -29.45 -37.84 -24.79
CA GLY A 257 -30.57 -38.41 -24.02
C GLY A 257 -30.18 -39.51 -23.02
N GLN A 258 -28.90 -39.62 -22.64
CA GLN A 258 -28.39 -40.76 -21.86
C GLN A 258 -28.68 -40.66 -20.35
N TYR A 259 -29.17 -39.52 -19.85
CA TYR A 259 -29.43 -39.31 -18.42
C TYR A 259 -30.58 -38.33 -18.18
N ASP A 260 -31.37 -38.61 -17.14
CA ASP A 260 -32.38 -37.68 -16.63
C ASP A 260 -31.72 -36.47 -15.95
N SER A 261 -32.28 -35.28 -16.17
CA SER A 261 -31.72 -33.98 -15.77
C SER A 261 -31.48 -33.87 -14.25
N ALA A 262 -32.25 -34.60 -13.44
CA ALA A 262 -32.11 -34.67 -11.99
C ALA A 262 -30.86 -35.46 -11.55
N SER A 263 -30.58 -36.59 -12.20
CA SER A 263 -29.40 -37.44 -11.98
C SER A 263 -28.12 -36.69 -12.31
N LEU A 264 -28.16 -35.95 -13.43
CA LEU A 264 -27.04 -35.19 -13.97
C LEU A 264 -26.65 -34.02 -13.06
N LYS A 265 -27.62 -33.36 -12.39
CA LYS A 265 -27.36 -32.34 -11.36
C LYS A 265 -26.68 -32.91 -10.12
N LYS A 266 -27.05 -34.13 -9.69
CA LYS A 266 -26.46 -34.81 -8.54
C LYS A 266 -25.00 -35.18 -8.84
N ASP A 267 -24.75 -35.76 -10.00
CA ASP A 267 -23.41 -36.12 -10.46
C ASP A 267 -22.52 -34.87 -10.63
N LEU A 268 -23.05 -33.78 -11.19
CA LEU A 268 -22.36 -32.49 -11.26
C LEU A 268 -21.96 -31.95 -9.89
N LYS A 269 -22.86 -32.05 -8.90
CA LYS A 269 -22.60 -31.58 -7.53
C LYS A 269 -21.52 -32.45 -6.88
N GLU A 270 -21.54 -33.75 -7.10
CA GLU A 270 -20.54 -34.69 -6.59
C GLU A 270 -19.17 -34.46 -7.25
N LEU A 271 -19.13 -34.30 -8.58
CA LEU A 271 -17.92 -34.00 -9.34
C LEU A 271 -17.29 -32.67 -8.92
N LYS A 272 -18.11 -31.62 -8.74
CA LYS A 272 -17.65 -30.32 -8.22
C LYS A 272 -17.10 -30.42 -6.79
N THR A 273 -17.61 -31.35 -5.99
CA THR A 273 -17.12 -31.58 -4.63
C THR A 273 -15.79 -32.33 -4.66
N LYS A 274 -15.69 -33.40 -5.44
CA LYS A 274 -14.45 -34.17 -5.64
C LYS A 274 -13.31 -33.33 -6.25
N MET A 275 -13.60 -32.50 -7.26
CA MET A 275 -12.59 -31.61 -7.84
C MET A 275 -12.08 -30.57 -6.84
N LYS A 276 -12.97 -30.02 -6.00
CA LYS A 276 -12.57 -29.10 -4.92
C LYS A 276 -11.70 -29.80 -3.87
N GLU A 277 -12.02 -31.03 -3.51
CA GLU A 277 -11.23 -31.82 -2.56
C GLU A 277 -9.84 -32.15 -3.12
N GLU A 278 -9.74 -32.57 -4.39
CA GLU A 278 -8.47 -32.82 -5.05
C GLU A 278 -7.59 -31.56 -5.16
N GLU A 279 -8.18 -30.40 -5.50
CA GLU A 279 -7.44 -29.14 -5.52
C GLU A 279 -6.88 -28.77 -4.14
N VAL A 280 -7.70 -28.92 -3.10
CA VAL A 280 -7.29 -28.66 -1.71
C VAL A 280 -6.13 -29.58 -1.33
N GLU A 281 -6.21 -30.87 -1.69
CA GLU A 281 -5.18 -31.85 -1.37
C GLU A 281 -3.85 -31.58 -2.12
N ARG A 282 -3.90 -31.26 -3.41
CA ARG A 282 -2.71 -30.85 -4.20
C ARG A 282 -2.05 -29.62 -3.61
N LYS A 283 -2.83 -28.64 -3.14
CA LYS A 283 -2.31 -27.40 -2.54
C LYS A 283 -1.70 -27.63 -1.16
N ILE A 284 -2.32 -28.46 -0.32
CA ILE A 284 -1.72 -28.87 0.97
C ILE A 284 -0.33 -29.49 0.72
N LYS A 285 -0.21 -30.39 -0.26
CA LYS A 285 1.08 -31.01 -0.65
C LYS A 285 2.10 -29.98 -1.14
N GLN A 286 1.70 -28.96 -1.90
CA GLN A 286 2.61 -27.87 -2.33
C GLN A 286 3.09 -27.02 -1.15
N TYR A 287 2.18 -26.62 -0.25
CA TYR A 287 2.54 -25.83 0.92
C TYR A 287 3.43 -26.61 1.91
N GLU A 288 3.26 -27.92 2.02
CA GLU A 288 4.14 -28.78 2.80
C GLU A 288 5.55 -28.84 2.21
N LYS A 289 5.68 -28.95 0.89
CA LYS A 289 6.96 -28.86 0.18
C LYS A 289 7.64 -27.51 0.41
N GLU A 290 6.92 -26.40 0.31
CA GLU A 290 7.48 -25.07 0.59
C GLU A 290 7.92 -24.88 2.05
N ASP A 291 7.14 -25.37 3.01
CA ASP A 291 7.50 -25.31 4.42
C ASP A 291 8.74 -26.16 4.72
N ALA A 292 8.85 -27.34 4.11
CA ALA A 292 10.02 -28.20 4.20
C ALA A 292 11.26 -27.50 3.61
N LEU A 293 11.13 -26.83 2.47
CA LEU A 293 12.20 -26.03 1.86
C LEU A 293 12.62 -24.83 2.72
N LYS A 294 11.66 -24.14 3.36
CA LYS A 294 11.98 -23.04 4.30
C LYS A 294 12.65 -23.55 5.58
N ALA A 295 12.24 -24.70 6.08
CA ALA A 295 12.83 -25.33 7.26
C ALA A 295 14.28 -25.78 7.00
N THR A 296 14.53 -26.42 5.86
CA THR A 296 15.88 -26.82 5.42
C THR A 296 16.77 -25.60 5.19
N TYR A 297 16.27 -24.54 4.56
CA TYR A 297 17.04 -23.30 4.39
C TYR A 297 17.40 -22.63 5.73
N LYS A 298 16.48 -22.61 6.72
CA LYS A 298 16.76 -22.08 8.07
C LYS A 298 17.77 -22.93 8.82
N LEU A 299 17.69 -24.27 8.72
CA LEU A 299 18.66 -25.19 9.30
C LEU A 299 20.04 -25.01 8.66
N ASN A 300 20.11 -24.94 7.34
CA ASN A 300 21.36 -24.71 6.61
C ASN A 300 21.99 -23.35 6.93
N LYS A 301 21.18 -22.30 7.11
CA LYS A 301 21.67 -20.98 7.54
C LYS A 301 22.18 -20.99 8.99
N LYS A 302 21.55 -21.76 9.89
CA LYS A 302 22.01 -21.93 11.29
C LYS A 302 23.31 -22.75 11.34
N ASN A 303 23.39 -23.82 10.56
CA ASN A 303 24.57 -24.68 10.47
C ASN A 303 25.75 -23.99 9.78
N GLY A 304 25.48 -23.16 8.76
CA GLY A 304 26.50 -22.33 8.10
C GLY A 304 27.07 -21.24 9.00
N LYS A 305 26.27 -20.67 9.91
CA LYS A 305 26.75 -19.74 10.95
C LYS A 305 27.57 -20.46 12.03
N ALA A 306 27.16 -21.66 12.45
CA ALA A 306 27.89 -22.46 13.43
C ALA A 306 29.28 -22.88 12.91
N LYS A 307 29.39 -23.26 11.62
CA LYS A 307 30.68 -23.57 10.97
C LYS A 307 31.62 -22.37 10.81
N LYS A 308 31.09 -21.14 10.82
CA LYS A 308 31.91 -19.92 10.70
C LYS A 308 32.53 -19.51 12.04
N ASN A 309 31.88 -19.86 13.16
CA ASN A 309 32.37 -19.58 14.52
C ASN A 309 33.32 -20.66 15.07
N THR A 310 33.50 -21.78 14.38
CA THR A 310 34.44 -22.85 14.76
C THR A 310 35.77 -22.80 14.00
N LYS A 311 35.99 -21.73 13.22
CA LYS A 311 37.25 -21.45 12.49
C LYS A 311 38.04 -20.28 13.10
N LEU A 312 37.83 -19.99 14.38
CA LEU A 312 38.67 -19.07 15.15
C LEU A 312 39.40 -19.86 16.22
#